data_AF-A0A9E3VGB0-F1
#
_entry.id   AF-A0A9E3VGB0-F1
#
_cell.length_a   1.000
_cell.length_b   1.000
_cell.length_c   1.000
_cell.angle_alpha   90.00
_cell.angle_beta   90.00
_cell.angle_gamma   90.00
#
_symmetry.space_group_name_H-M   'P 1'
#
loop_
_entity.id
_entity.type
_entity.pdbx_description
1 polymer ?
#
loop_
_entity_poly.entity_id
_entity_poly.type
_entity_poly.pdbx_seq_one_letter_code
_entity_poly.pdbx_strand_id
1 'polypeptide(L)'
;MILALPPAPAPAYHDSVPARAAVPCRGETITRLEVRRFAPGGRRLHAGADTAVILAYVRLAPGRRCLERDRADSERMLRAQRFLASAAVIPVPDGAGRVAIRVDVVDEVPWVVGARLRGTQVQSLRVGSLDFGGAGRMIVGTVSRGGAYRSGAGLEVQQPGFLGRPAVLQASAERAPLGGGARLAVVQPFLVNAQHDAFFASVSAATTYGVLVRGDSADGAVRTRRGGHELGWLRRIGGAGRVVGLAGLSYVGSETNAGEAIVRITDAGLVPTTDATLAGTAARTSTRHAAAILGVRALGFVPVTGFDALRASQDVARGIEATVMGGPSLTRGGEDLLLGAGLYAGAGSTGSFVTLRARAEGRAVRS
;
A
#
# COMPACT_ATOMS: atom_id res chain seq x y z
N MET A 1 0.96 -12.92 -0.88
CA MET A 1 1.63 -11.61 -1.12
C MET A 1 1.04 -10.51 -0.20
N ILE A 2 1.85 -9.77 0.57
CA ILE A 2 1.49 -8.77 1.62
C ILE A 2 2.52 -7.67 1.40
N LEU A 3 2.00 -6.58 0.86
CA LEU A 3 2.45 -5.18 0.80
C LEU A 3 3.77 -4.82 1.50
N ALA A 4 4.74 -4.34 0.70
CA ALA A 4 5.71 -3.34 1.12
C ALA A 4 6.13 -2.48 -0.09
N LEU A 5 6.18 -1.16 0.08
CA LEU A 5 6.80 -0.18 -0.83
C LEU A 5 7.66 0.74 0.05
N PRO A 6 8.96 0.91 -0.20
CA PRO A 6 9.77 1.95 0.44
C PRO A 6 9.85 3.22 -0.43
N PRO A 7 9.98 4.43 0.16
CA PRO A 7 10.46 5.62 -0.53
C PRO A 7 11.96 5.91 -0.27
N ALA A 8 12.55 6.73 -1.15
CA ALA A 8 13.96 7.18 -1.16
C ALA A 8 14.08 8.66 -0.70
N PRO A 9 15.28 9.15 -0.30
CA PRO A 9 15.40 10.39 0.45
C PRO A 9 15.55 11.68 -0.41
N ALA A 10 15.16 12.85 0.12
CA ALA A 10 15.41 14.20 -0.40
C ALA A 10 15.41 15.26 0.74
N PRO A 11 15.78 16.54 0.52
CA PRO A 11 16.34 17.41 1.55
C PRO A 11 15.33 18.14 2.48
N ALA A 12 15.84 18.47 3.67
CA ALA A 12 15.15 19.10 4.80
C ALA A 12 14.64 20.52 4.50
N TYR A 13 13.42 20.83 4.96
CA TYR A 13 12.88 22.19 5.07
C TYR A 13 11.96 22.25 6.28
N HIS A 14 12.21 23.18 7.19
CA HIS A 14 11.44 23.40 8.40
C HIS A 14 10.46 24.55 8.15
N ASP A 15 9.16 24.27 8.17
CA ASP A 15 8.15 25.23 8.60
C ASP A 15 6.95 24.46 9.13
N SER A 16 6.84 24.41 10.46
CA SER A 16 5.73 23.81 11.16
C SER A 16 4.56 24.78 11.23
N VAL A 17 3.34 24.26 11.02
CA VAL A 17 2.13 24.92 11.56
C VAL A 17 2.38 25.08 13.07
N PRO A 18 2.20 26.28 13.66
CA PRO A 18 2.39 26.46 15.08
C PRO A 18 1.51 25.44 15.81
N ALA A 19 2.15 24.54 16.55
CA ALA A 19 1.50 23.52 17.34
C ALA A 19 0.71 24.22 18.45
N ARG A 20 -0.48 24.72 18.14
CA ARG A 20 -1.46 25.05 19.17
C ARG A 20 -1.77 23.76 19.89
N ALA A 21 -1.54 23.73 21.20
CA ALA A 21 -1.91 22.60 22.04
C ALA A 21 -3.36 22.22 21.72
N ALA A 22 -3.55 21.04 21.14
CA ALA A 22 -4.87 20.57 20.77
C ALA A 22 -5.70 20.44 22.05
N VAL A 23 -6.78 21.22 22.16
CA VAL A 23 -7.74 21.05 23.25
C VAL A 23 -8.35 19.66 23.07
N PRO A 24 -8.36 18.79 24.10
CA PRO A 24 -8.92 17.46 23.95
C PRO A 24 -10.44 17.55 23.80
N CYS A 25 -11.02 16.64 23.02
CA CYS A 25 -12.47 16.43 23.00
C CYS A 25 -12.94 15.96 24.39
N ARG A 26 -14.03 16.54 24.92
CA ARG A 26 -14.61 16.20 26.23
C ARG A 26 -16.05 15.65 26.14
N GLY A 27 -16.49 15.24 24.95
CA GLY A 27 -17.85 14.74 24.73
C GLY A 27 -18.85 15.81 24.28
N GLU A 28 -18.38 16.97 23.84
CA GLU A 28 -19.22 18.01 23.23
C GLU A 28 -19.88 17.50 21.94
N THR A 29 -21.01 18.10 21.57
CA THR A 29 -21.69 17.76 20.31
C THR A 29 -21.02 18.49 19.15
N ILE A 30 -20.66 17.74 18.10
CA ILE A 30 -20.05 18.29 16.89
C ILE A 30 -21.12 19.00 16.07
N THR A 31 -20.90 20.28 15.75
CA THR A 31 -21.83 21.09 14.95
C THR A 31 -21.52 21.02 13.45
N ARG A 32 -20.23 21.06 13.09
CA ARG A 32 -19.74 21.05 11.71
C ARG A 32 -18.29 20.59 11.62
N LEU A 33 -17.86 20.24 10.41
CA LEU A 33 -16.45 20.08 10.06
C LEU A 33 -16.03 21.15 9.08
N GLU A 34 -14.86 21.76 9.33
CA GLU A 34 -14.21 22.70 8.43
C GLU A 34 -12.83 22.15 8.07
N VAL A 35 -12.53 22.02 6.78
CA VAL A 35 -11.20 21.60 6.32
C VAL A 35 -10.44 22.82 5.81
N ARG A 36 -9.20 22.99 6.26
CA ARG A 36 -8.26 24.00 5.75
C ARG A 36 -7.02 23.31 5.22
N ARG A 37 -6.69 23.58 3.96
CA ARG A 37 -5.46 23.10 3.32
C ARG A 37 -4.45 24.23 3.20
N PHE A 38 -3.19 23.86 3.36
CA PHE A 38 -2.05 24.75 3.23
C PHE A 38 -1.03 24.13 2.27
N ALA A 39 -0.47 24.94 1.38
CA ALA A 39 0.67 24.56 0.56
C ALA A 39 1.91 24.35 1.45
N PRO A 40 2.96 23.66 0.94
CA PRO A 40 4.28 23.73 1.55
C PRO A 40 4.67 25.21 1.76
N GLY A 41 5.00 25.59 3.01
CA GLY A 41 5.27 26.98 3.39
C GLY A 41 4.08 27.77 3.93
N GLY A 42 2.92 27.12 4.19
CA GLY A 42 1.85 27.69 5.00
C GLY A 42 0.85 28.60 4.27
N ARG A 43 0.98 28.79 2.95
CA ARG A 43 -0.02 29.52 2.16
C ARG A 43 -1.33 28.74 2.12
N ARG A 44 -2.43 29.34 2.59
CA ARG A 44 -3.76 28.72 2.52
C ARG A 44 -4.17 28.48 1.08
N LEU A 45 -4.68 27.29 0.79
CA LEU A 45 -5.25 26.92 -0.50
C LEU A 45 -6.77 27.04 -0.46
N HIS A 46 -7.39 27.37 -1.59
CA HIS A 46 -8.84 27.37 -1.71
C HIS A 46 -9.38 25.94 -1.56
N ALA A 47 -10.54 25.79 -0.92
CA ALA A 47 -11.19 24.51 -0.76
C ALA A 47 -11.60 23.96 -2.14
N GLY A 48 -10.86 22.97 -2.63
CA GLY A 48 -11.16 22.25 -3.86
C GLY A 48 -12.06 21.03 -3.62
N ALA A 49 -12.41 20.34 -4.72
CA ALA A 49 -13.17 19.09 -4.74
C ALA A 49 -12.56 17.96 -3.87
N ASP A 50 -11.32 18.14 -3.43
CA ASP A 50 -10.51 17.13 -2.75
C ASP A 50 -10.66 17.12 -1.23
N THR A 51 -11.49 18.01 -0.70
CA THR A 51 -11.91 17.99 0.70
C THR A 51 -12.56 16.66 1.08
N ALA A 52 -13.24 16.02 0.12
CA ALA A 52 -13.84 14.70 0.30
C ALA A 52 -12.80 13.61 0.62
N VAL A 53 -11.61 13.67 0.03
CA VAL A 53 -10.53 12.72 0.30
C VAL A 53 -10.05 12.85 1.74
N ILE A 54 -9.86 14.09 2.23
CA ILE A 54 -9.47 14.35 3.63
C ILE A 54 -10.56 13.84 4.58
N LEU A 55 -11.82 14.16 4.31
CA LEU A 55 -12.95 13.76 5.15
C LEU A 55 -13.14 12.23 5.20
N ALA A 56 -12.75 11.49 4.16
CA ALA A 56 -12.78 10.03 4.17
C ALA A 56 -11.87 9.39 5.25
N TYR A 57 -10.91 10.14 5.79
CA TYR A 57 -10.02 9.73 6.88
C TYR A 57 -10.39 10.35 8.24
N VAL A 58 -11.46 11.15 8.31
CA VAL A 58 -11.94 11.77 9.55
C VAL A 58 -13.08 10.94 10.12
N ARG A 59 -12.93 10.50 11.38
CA ARG A 59 -13.91 9.67 12.10
C ARG A 59 -15.00 10.48 12.80
N LEU A 60 -14.81 11.79 12.91
CA LEU A 60 -15.72 12.73 13.55
C LEU A 60 -16.81 13.15 12.55
N ALA A 61 -18.06 13.26 13.01
CA ALA A 61 -19.20 13.63 12.18
C ALA A 61 -20.14 14.60 12.91
N PRO A 62 -20.83 15.53 12.22
CA PRO A 62 -21.80 16.41 12.84
C PRO A 62 -22.93 15.63 13.53
N GLY A 63 -23.41 16.16 14.66
CA GLY A 63 -24.42 15.53 15.50
C GLY A 63 -23.89 14.41 16.41
N ARG A 64 -22.62 13.98 16.25
CA ARG A 64 -21.98 12.99 17.14
C ARG A 64 -21.22 13.67 18.28
N ARG A 65 -20.87 12.87 19.28
CA ARG A 65 -20.02 13.29 20.39
C ARG A 65 -18.57 13.41 19.92
N CYS A 66 -17.91 14.50 20.26
CA CYS A 66 -16.46 14.67 20.12
C CYS A 66 -15.79 13.73 21.12
N LEU A 67 -15.19 12.64 20.65
CA LEU A 67 -14.41 11.74 21.49
C LEU A 67 -12.93 11.92 21.17
N GLU A 68 -12.10 12.04 22.21
CA GLU A 68 -10.66 12.28 22.03
C GLU A 68 -9.99 11.15 21.24
N ARG A 69 -10.48 9.92 21.44
CA ARG A 69 -10.05 8.76 20.66
C ARG A 69 -10.30 8.94 19.17
N ASP A 70 -11.49 9.38 18.76
CA ASP A 70 -11.83 9.56 17.35
C ASP A 70 -11.08 10.75 16.73
N ARG A 71 -10.85 11.80 17.51
CA ARG A 71 -10.00 12.95 17.11
C ARG A 71 -8.56 12.50 16.84
N ALA A 72 -7.92 11.83 17.80
CA ALA A 72 -6.55 11.35 17.68
C ALA A 72 -6.40 10.29 16.57
N ASP A 73 -7.38 9.38 16.42
CA ASP A 73 -7.37 8.40 15.34
C ASP A 73 -7.58 9.06 13.97
N SER A 74 -8.38 10.13 13.86
CA SER A 74 -8.53 10.91 12.62
C SER A 74 -7.21 11.56 12.20
N GLU A 75 -6.51 12.21 13.14
CA GLU A 75 -5.19 12.77 12.85
C GLU A 75 -4.20 11.72 12.37
N ARG A 76 -4.18 10.54 13.00
CA ARG A 76 -3.31 9.44 12.59
C ARG A 76 -3.64 8.94 11.19
N MET A 77 -4.93 8.77 10.89
CA MET A 77 -5.38 8.32 9.58
C MET A 77 -4.99 9.32 8.48
N LEU A 78 -5.05 10.63 8.79
CA LEU A 78 -4.57 11.68 7.89
C LEU A 78 -3.05 11.68 7.73
N ARG A 79 -2.27 11.56 8.82
CA ARG A 79 -0.80 11.47 8.75
C ARG A 79 -0.28 10.21 8.04
N ALA A 80 -1.11 9.18 7.90
CA ALA A 80 -0.78 8.01 7.09
C ALA A 80 -0.82 8.29 5.57
N GLN A 81 -1.35 9.44 5.14
CA GLN A 81 -1.46 9.80 3.73
C GLN A 81 -0.17 10.41 3.20
N ARG A 82 0.33 9.88 2.07
CA ARG A 82 1.61 10.29 1.48
C ARG A 82 1.62 11.71 0.89
N PHE A 83 0.44 12.25 0.58
CA PHE A 83 0.31 13.59 0.01
C PHE A 83 0.19 14.67 1.09
N LEU A 84 0.18 14.30 2.38
CA LEU A 84 0.11 15.24 3.50
C LEU A 84 1.46 15.26 4.24
N ALA A 85 2.02 16.45 4.39
CA ALA A 85 3.17 16.69 5.25
C ALA A 85 2.74 16.73 6.73
N SER A 86 1.59 17.30 7.04
CA SER A 86 1.06 17.27 8.41
C SER A 86 -0.45 17.36 8.45
N ALA A 87 -1.03 16.93 9.55
CA ALA A 87 -2.45 17.00 9.81
C ALA A 87 -2.72 17.24 11.30
N ALA A 88 -3.65 18.14 11.58
CA ALA A 88 -4.16 18.44 12.91
C ALA A 88 -5.70 18.49 12.88
N VAL A 89 -6.32 17.91 13.90
CA VAL A 89 -7.78 17.91 14.09
C VAL A 89 -8.07 18.61 15.41
N ILE A 90 -8.62 19.81 15.31
CA ILE A 90 -8.72 20.78 16.39
C ILE A 90 -10.21 21.02 16.69
N PRO A 91 -10.72 20.68 17.88
CA PRO A 91 -12.03 21.11 18.31
C PRO A 91 -11.99 22.61 18.64
N VAL A 92 -12.92 23.36 18.06
CA VAL A 92 -13.09 24.80 18.27
C VAL A 92 -14.44 25.00 18.95
N PRO A 93 -14.51 25.67 20.12
CA PRO A 93 -15.78 25.96 20.78
C PRO A 93 -16.77 26.64 19.84
N ASP A 94 -18.01 26.13 19.79
CA ASP A 94 -19.09 26.61 18.89
C ASP A 94 -20.41 26.74 19.68
N GLY A 95 -20.31 27.25 20.90
CA GLY A 95 -21.40 27.40 21.87
C GLY A 95 -21.35 26.41 23.03
N ALA A 96 -22.30 26.53 23.95
CA ALA A 96 -22.35 25.70 25.16
C ALA A 96 -22.50 24.21 24.82
N GLY A 97 -21.54 23.39 25.27
CA GLY A 97 -21.52 21.95 25.00
C GLY A 97 -21.36 21.57 23.52
N ARG A 98 -20.91 22.51 22.68
CA ARG A 98 -20.80 22.35 21.23
C ARG A 98 -19.41 22.71 20.72
N VAL A 99 -18.96 21.97 19.72
CA VAL A 99 -17.67 22.20 19.06
C VAL A 99 -17.81 22.08 17.56
N ALA A 100 -17.14 22.96 16.83
CA ALA A 100 -16.83 22.76 15.42
C ALA A 100 -15.48 22.05 15.31
N ILE A 101 -15.36 21.07 14.42
CA ILE A 101 -14.09 20.38 14.18
C ILE A 101 -13.37 21.05 13.02
N ARG A 102 -12.19 21.61 13.29
CA ARG A 102 -11.31 22.14 12.25
C ARG A 102 -10.23 21.12 11.92
N VAL A 103 -10.09 20.78 10.65
CA VAL A 103 -9.08 19.87 10.12
C VAL A 103 -8.09 20.70 9.31
N ASP A 104 -6.94 20.97 9.91
CA ASP A 104 -5.86 21.72 9.27
C ASP A 104 -4.85 20.72 8.70
N VAL A 105 -4.61 20.73 7.38
CA VAL A 105 -3.63 19.86 6.72
C VAL A 105 -2.66 20.65 5.87
N VAL A 106 -1.41 20.22 5.84
CA VAL A 106 -0.36 20.76 4.97
C VAL A 106 -0.03 19.73 3.92
N ASP A 107 -0.08 20.11 2.65
CA ASP A 107 0.27 19.25 1.53
C ASP A 107 1.80 19.00 1.49
N GLU A 108 2.22 17.81 1.07
CA GLU A 108 3.63 17.46 0.86
C GLU A 108 4.11 17.89 -0.54
N VAL A 109 5.43 17.97 -0.74
CA VAL A 109 6.01 18.20 -2.08
C VAL A 109 5.54 17.09 -3.02
N PRO A 110 4.84 17.43 -4.11
CA PRO A 110 4.09 16.42 -4.83
C PRO A 110 4.97 15.66 -5.83
N TRP A 111 6.13 16.17 -6.24
CA TRP A 111 6.85 15.61 -7.38
C TRP A 111 7.61 14.32 -7.07
N VAL A 112 7.49 13.35 -7.97
CA VAL A 112 8.29 12.12 -8.00
C VAL A 112 9.22 12.20 -9.19
N VAL A 113 10.53 12.09 -8.97
CA VAL A 113 11.54 12.00 -10.02
C VAL A 113 12.51 10.87 -9.68
N GLY A 114 12.78 9.99 -10.64
CA GLY A 114 13.73 8.91 -10.48
C GLY A 114 14.40 8.55 -11.80
N ALA A 115 15.65 8.14 -11.73
CA ALA A 115 16.41 7.66 -12.89
C ALA A 115 17.16 6.38 -12.54
N ARG A 116 17.27 5.46 -13.49
CA ARG A 116 18.15 4.29 -13.41
C ARG A 116 19.25 4.43 -14.43
N LEU A 117 20.50 4.23 -14.01
CA LEU A 117 21.67 4.29 -14.87
C LEU A 117 22.27 2.90 -15.08
N ARG A 118 22.89 2.67 -16.25
CA ARG A 118 23.83 1.57 -16.50
C ARG A 118 25.08 2.20 -17.10
N GLY A 119 26.15 2.24 -16.31
CA GLY A 119 27.29 3.13 -16.60
C GLY A 119 26.82 4.59 -16.63
N THR A 120 27.17 5.33 -17.67
CA THR A 120 26.77 6.73 -17.89
C THR A 120 25.43 6.90 -18.61
N GLN A 121 24.80 5.80 -19.05
CA GLN A 121 23.56 5.87 -19.82
C GLN A 121 22.31 5.75 -18.94
N VAL A 122 21.37 6.67 -19.12
CA VAL A 122 20.03 6.59 -18.53
C VAL A 122 19.25 5.43 -19.15
N GLN A 123 18.90 4.45 -18.33
CA GLN A 123 18.14 3.25 -18.71
C GLN A 123 16.65 3.41 -18.46
N SER A 124 16.26 4.15 -17.42
CA SER A 124 14.86 4.48 -17.19
C SER A 124 14.72 5.83 -16.50
N LEU A 125 13.61 6.48 -16.77
CA LEU A 125 13.20 7.74 -16.16
C LEU A 125 11.77 7.58 -15.64
N ARG A 126 11.56 8.02 -14.39
CA ARG A 126 10.29 7.97 -13.67
C ARG A 126 9.94 9.40 -13.26
N VAL A 127 8.76 9.87 -13.65
CA VAL A 127 8.29 11.22 -13.33
C VAL A 127 6.80 11.17 -12.98
N GLY A 128 6.40 11.94 -11.99
CA GLY A 128 5.00 12.03 -11.60
C GLY A 128 4.73 12.97 -10.46
N SER A 129 3.52 12.84 -9.92
CA SER A 129 3.04 13.58 -8.77
C SER A 129 2.35 12.64 -7.77
N LEU A 130 2.53 12.89 -6.46
CA LEU A 130 1.80 12.28 -5.34
C LEU A 130 0.48 13.01 -5.05
N ASP A 131 0.32 14.23 -5.57
CA ASP A 131 -0.83 15.11 -5.38
C ASP A 131 -1.24 15.76 -6.70
N PHE A 132 -1.52 14.93 -7.70
CA PHE A 132 -1.85 15.37 -9.05
C PHE A 132 -3.12 16.23 -9.03
N GLY A 133 -2.98 17.49 -9.47
CA GLY A 133 -4.06 18.47 -9.45
C GLY A 133 -4.49 18.92 -8.06
N GLY A 134 -3.69 18.67 -7.01
CA GLY A 134 -4.06 18.99 -5.63
C GLY A 134 -5.03 17.99 -5.00
N ALA A 135 -5.22 16.81 -5.60
CA ALA A 135 -6.32 15.91 -5.28
C ALA A 135 -6.04 14.69 -4.40
N GLY A 136 -4.89 14.66 -3.75
CA GLY A 136 -4.33 13.50 -3.06
C GLY A 136 -4.07 12.31 -3.98
N ARG A 137 -4.14 12.52 -5.30
CA ARG A 137 -3.99 11.50 -6.34
C ARG A 137 -2.55 11.32 -6.72
N MET A 138 -2.04 10.10 -6.61
CA MET A 138 -0.74 9.76 -7.18
C MET A 138 -0.92 9.41 -8.66
N ILE A 139 -0.11 10.01 -9.54
CA ILE A 139 0.07 9.60 -10.94
C ILE A 139 1.56 9.63 -11.26
N VAL A 140 2.13 8.47 -11.57
CA VAL A 140 3.56 8.34 -11.89
C VAL A 140 3.77 7.55 -13.18
N GLY A 141 4.42 8.19 -14.15
CA GLY A 141 4.84 7.57 -15.39
C GLY A 141 6.28 7.07 -15.31
N THR A 142 6.59 6.00 -16.04
CA THR A 142 7.95 5.49 -16.22
C THR A 142 8.20 5.21 -17.69
N VAL A 143 9.37 5.54 -18.20
CA VAL A 143 9.87 5.14 -19.51
C VAL A 143 11.22 4.46 -19.35
N SER A 144 11.50 3.45 -20.17
CA SER A 144 12.76 2.71 -20.12
C SER A 144 13.25 2.33 -21.50
N ARG A 145 14.58 2.30 -21.66
CA ARG A 145 15.24 1.86 -22.88
C ARG A 145 15.30 0.34 -22.91
N GLY A 146 14.96 -0.24 -24.07
CA GLY A 146 14.93 -1.69 -24.26
C GLY A 146 16.20 -2.30 -24.86
N GLY A 147 17.09 -1.50 -25.46
CA GLY A 147 18.23 -2.01 -26.21
C GLY A 147 17.76 -2.77 -27.45
N ALA A 148 18.18 -4.03 -27.60
CA ALA A 148 17.68 -4.92 -28.66
C ALA A 148 16.23 -5.39 -28.45
N TYR A 149 15.62 -5.05 -27.31
CA TYR A 149 14.20 -5.25 -27.07
C TYR A 149 13.43 -3.95 -27.27
N ARG A 150 12.10 -4.05 -27.23
CA ARG A 150 11.24 -2.87 -27.22
C ARG A 150 11.56 -1.95 -26.03
N SER A 151 11.41 -0.64 -26.23
CA SER A 151 11.37 0.29 -25.11
C SER A 151 10.18 -0.01 -24.19
N GLY A 152 10.37 0.23 -22.90
CA GLY A 152 9.34 0.05 -21.90
C GLY A 152 8.65 1.36 -21.51
N ALA A 153 7.40 1.25 -21.09
CA ALA A 153 6.60 2.34 -20.54
C ALA A 153 5.72 1.82 -19.42
N GLY A 154 5.43 2.63 -18.41
CA GLY A 154 4.59 2.26 -17.29
C GLY A 154 3.85 3.45 -16.70
N LEU A 155 2.74 3.14 -16.04
CA LEU A 155 1.88 4.10 -15.35
C LEU A 155 1.44 3.49 -14.02
N GLU A 156 1.51 4.28 -12.96
CA GLU A 156 0.98 3.97 -11.64
C GLU A 156 0.03 5.08 -11.20
N VAL A 157 -1.14 4.69 -10.71
CA VAL A 157 -2.17 5.60 -10.21
C VAL A 157 -2.63 5.12 -8.83
N GLN A 158 -2.72 6.04 -7.87
CA GLN A 158 -3.32 5.76 -6.56
C GLN A 158 -4.32 6.86 -6.20
N GLN A 159 -5.53 6.47 -5.79
CA GLN A 159 -6.61 7.34 -5.32
C GLN A 159 -6.98 6.96 -3.88
N PRO A 160 -6.50 7.71 -2.89
CA PRO A 160 -6.97 7.66 -1.51
C PRO A 160 -8.42 8.16 -1.40
N GLY A 161 -9.10 7.83 -0.30
CA GLY A 161 -10.49 8.26 -0.09
C GLY A 161 -11.51 7.61 -1.02
N PHE A 162 -11.18 6.45 -1.61
CA PHE A 162 -12.02 5.80 -2.62
C PHE A 162 -13.42 5.50 -2.05
N LEU A 163 -14.46 5.95 -2.76
CA LEU A 163 -15.87 5.86 -2.34
C LEU A 163 -16.15 6.52 -0.97
N GLY A 164 -15.42 7.57 -0.61
CA GLY A 164 -15.61 8.29 0.66
C GLY A 164 -15.18 7.49 1.89
N ARG A 165 -14.41 6.41 1.69
CA ARG A 165 -13.90 5.53 2.75
C ARG A 165 -12.40 5.72 2.91
N PRO A 166 -11.78 5.32 4.03
CA PRO A 166 -10.33 5.29 4.18
C PRO A 166 -9.70 4.12 3.38
N ALA A 167 -10.13 3.98 2.13
CA ALA A 167 -9.73 2.98 1.16
C ALA A 167 -8.94 3.64 0.04
N VAL A 168 -8.01 2.90 -0.56
CA VAL A 168 -7.17 3.34 -1.66
C VAL A 168 -7.45 2.47 -2.88
N LEU A 169 -7.84 3.09 -3.99
CA LEU A 169 -7.81 2.46 -5.30
C LEU A 169 -6.39 2.59 -5.86
N GLN A 170 -5.84 1.49 -6.36
CA GLN A 170 -4.51 1.42 -6.95
C GLN A 170 -4.63 0.78 -8.33
N ALA A 171 -4.06 1.41 -9.35
CA ALA A 171 -3.95 0.87 -10.68
C ALA A 171 -2.51 1.00 -11.16
N SER A 172 -1.98 -0.03 -11.80
CA SER A 172 -0.68 0.01 -12.45
C SER A 172 -0.73 -0.78 -13.73
N ALA A 173 -0.01 -0.29 -14.74
CA ALA A 173 0.19 -0.98 -16.00
C ALA A 173 1.60 -0.69 -16.48
N GLU A 174 2.28 -1.73 -16.94
CA GLU A 174 3.62 -1.62 -17.50
C GLU A 174 3.76 -2.50 -18.74
N ARG A 175 4.45 -1.94 -19.72
CA ARG A 175 5.05 -2.66 -20.83
C ARG A 175 6.55 -2.63 -20.57
N ALA A 176 7.11 -3.73 -20.08
CA ALA A 176 8.54 -3.86 -19.89
C ALA A 176 9.25 -4.20 -21.21
N PRO A 177 10.58 -3.99 -21.33
CA PRO A 177 11.34 -4.48 -22.48
C PRO A 177 11.13 -5.97 -22.76
N LEU A 178 11.08 -6.76 -21.69
CA LEU A 178 10.69 -8.16 -21.71
C LEU A 178 9.43 -8.34 -20.86
N GLY A 179 8.31 -8.63 -21.52
CA GLY A 179 7.03 -8.87 -20.84
C GLY A 179 6.30 -7.58 -20.43
N GLY A 180 5.71 -7.59 -19.25
CA GLY A 180 4.89 -6.48 -18.72
C GLY A 180 3.70 -7.00 -17.93
N GLY A 181 2.86 -6.11 -17.44
CA GLY A 181 1.72 -6.49 -16.62
C GLY A 181 0.80 -5.35 -16.28
N ALA A 182 -0.30 -5.68 -15.62
CA ALA A 182 -1.23 -4.74 -15.04
C ALA A 182 -1.76 -5.27 -13.72
N ARG A 183 -2.09 -4.35 -12.81
CA ARG A 183 -2.73 -4.66 -11.53
C ARG A 183 -3.73 -3.58 -11.20
N LEU A 184 -4.90 -4.01 -10.74
CA LEU A 184 -5.93 -3.16 -10.15
C LEU A 184 -6.21 -3.68 -8.74
N ALA A 185 -6.24 -2.80 -7.74
CA ALA A 185 -6.51 -3.16 -6.36
C ALA A 185 -7.31 -2.08 -5.63
N VAL A 186 -8.13 -2.50 -4.68
CA VAL A 186 -8.77 -1.63 -3.69
C VAL A 186 -8.38 -2.15 -2.32
N VAL A 187 -7.83 -1.28 -1.46
CA VAL A 187 -7.33 -1.65 -0.14
C VAL A 187 -7.87 -0.68 0.91
N GLN A 188 -8.58 -1.18 1.91
CA GLN A 188 -8.88 -0.46 3.14
C GLN A 188 -8.06 -1.09 4.28
N PRO A 189 -6.91 -0.50 4.67
CA PRO A 189 -6.05 -1.06 5.70
C PRO A 189 -6.54 -0.77 7.13
N PHE A 190 -6.06 -1.54 8.09
CA PHE A 190 -6.15 -1.23 9.53
C PHE A 190 -5.10 -0.17 9.93
N LEU A 191 -5.48 1.10 9.78
CA LEU A 191 -4.70 2.27 10.19
C LEU A 191 -4.76 2.50 11.70
N VAL A 192 -5.93 2.25 12.32
CA VAL A 192 -6.18 2.53 13.75
C VAL A 192 -6.93 1.39 14.43
N ASN A 193 -6.73 1.23 15.73
CA ASN A 193 -7.37 0.16 16.51
C ASN A 193 -8.89 0.33 16.66
N ALA A 194 -9.42 1.52 16.39
CA ALA A 194 -10.85 1.78 16.41
C ALA A 194 -11.55 1.49 15.08
N GLN A 195 -10.83 1.14 14.01
CA GLN A 195 -11.47 0.63 12.80
C GLN A 195 -12.07 -0.75 13.11
N HIS A 196 -13.22 -1.02 12.50
CA HIS A 196 -13.91 -2.31 12.67
C HIS A 196 -13.56 -3.30 11.58
N ASP A 197 -13.33 -2.82 10.37
CA ASP A 197 -13.17 -3.65 9.19
C ASP A 197 -11.96 -3.17 8.35
N ALA A 198 -11.25 -4.12 7.78
CA ALA A 198 -10.28 -3.93 6.72
C ALA A 198 -10.60 -4.89 5.57
N PHE A 199 -10.29 -4.50 4.35
CA PHE A 199 -10.45 -5.38 3.20
C PHE A 199 -9.39 -5.09 2.15
N PHE A 200 -9.15 -6.08 1.31
CA PHE A 200 -8.39 -5.89 0.09
C PHE A 200 -9.02 -6.70 -1.03
N ALA A 201 -9.02 -6.15 -2.23
CA ALA A 201 -9.41 -6.84 -3.44
C ALA A 201 -8.39 -6.50 -4.51
N SER A 202 -7.90 -7.47 -5.27
CA SER A 202 -6.98 -7.21 -6.38
C SER A 202 -7.14 -8.19 -7.52
N VAL A 203 -6.86 -7.71 -8.72
CA VAL A 203 -6.69 -8.51 -9.93
C VAL A 203 -5.39 -8.09 -10.61
N SER A 204 -4.69 -9.04 -11.20
CA SER A 204 -3.41 -8.81 -11.85
C SER A 204 -3.18 -9.77 -13.01
N ALA A 205 -2.44 -9.29 -14.00
CA ALA A 205 -1.93 -10.08 -15.09
C ALA A 205 -0.49 -9.65 -15.36
N ALA A 206 0.41 -10.62 -15.54
CA ALA A 206 1.80 -10.37 -15.85
C ALA A 206 2.29 -11.36 -16.91
N THR A 207 3.17 -10.91 -17.77
CA THR A 207 4.00 -11.75 -18.63
C THR A 207 5.44 -11.52 -18.23
N THR A 208 6.13 -12.59 -17.88
CA THR A 208 7.56 -12.58 -17.56
C THR A 208 8.30 -13.58 -18.43
N TYR A 209 9.63 -13.52 -18.42
CA TYR A 209 10.49 -14.57 -18.96
C TYR A 209 11.23 -15.21 -17.79
N GLY A 210 10.82 -16.41 -17.39
CA GLY A 210 11.45 -17.13 -16.29
C GLY A 210 12.74 -17.78 -16.79
N VAL A 211 13.87 -17.48 -16.15
CA VAL A 211 15.16 -18.09 -16.48
C VAL A 211 15.17 -19.52 -15.93
N LEU A 212 15.52 -20.46 -16.80
CA LEU A 212 15.72 -21.87 -16.52
C LEU A 212 17.22 -22.06 -16.27
N VAL A 213 17.60 -22.13 -15.00
CA VAL A 213 19.01 -22.35 -14.61
C VAL A 213 19.33 -23.82 -14.81
N ARG A 214 20.37 -24.12 -15.60
CA ARG A 214 20.75 -25.50 -15.91
C ARG A 214 22.26 -25.69 -15.90
N GLY A 215 22.82 -26.02 -14.72
CA GLY A 215 24.21 -26.46 -14.55
C GLY A 215 25.20 -25.71 -15.44
N ASP A 216 26.00 -26.46 -16.21
CA ASP A 216 27.04 -25.92 -17.10
C ASP A 216 26.54 -25.47 -18.50
N SER A 217 25.23 -25.44 -18.73
CA SER A 217 24.64 -25.10 -20.03
C SER A 217 24.09 -23.67 -20.09
N ALA A 218 24.02 -23.08 -21.28
CA ALA A 218 23.50 -21.74 -21.45
C ALA A 218 22.02 -21.64 -21.00
N ASP A 219 21.75 -20.73 -20.06
CA ASP A 219 20.42 -20.53 -19.49
C ASP A 219 19.37 -20.24 -20.58
N GLY A 220 18.33 -21.08 -20.61
CA GLY A 220 17.12 -20.84 -21.39
C GLY A 220 16.15 -19.97 -20.60
N ALA A 221 15.20 -19.33 -21.27
CA ALA A 221 14.10 -18.63 -20.64
C ALA A 221 12.78 -19.04 -21.29
N VAL A 222 11.76 -19.23 -20.46
CA VAL A 222 10.40 -19.53 -20.90
C VAL A 222 9.50 -18.35 -20.65
N ARG A 223 8.69 -17.99 -21.65
CA ARG A 223 7.67 -16.95 -21.48
C ARG A 223 6.58 -17.48 -20.55
N THR A 224 6.34 -16.80 -19.44
CA THR A 224 5.33 -17.19 -18.46
C THR A 224 4.28 -16.10 -18.34
N ARG A 225 3.01 -16.44 -18.55
CA ARG A 225 1.87 -15.58 -18.28
C ARG A 225 1.26 -15.97 -16.95
N ARG A 226 1.14 -15.02 -16.03
CA ARG A 226 0.52 -15.22 -14.73
C ARG A 226 -0.69 -14.30 -14.57
N GLY A 227 -1.85 -14.88 -14.29
CA GLY A 227 -3.02 -14.17 -13.79
C GLY A 227 -3.15 -14.40 -12.29
N GLY A 228 -3.62 -13.40 -11.55
CA GLY A 228 -3.85 -13.53 -10.12
C GLY A 228 -5.00 -12.67 -9.66
N HIS A 229 -5.80 -13.17 -8.73
CA HIS A 229 -6.87 -12.44 -8.10
C HIS A 229 -6.91 -12.77 -6.62
N GLU A 230 -7.13 -11.76 -5.79
CA GLU A 230 -7.20 -11.91 -4.35
C GLU A 230 -8.36 -11.08 -3.80
N LEU A 231 -9.05 -11.62 -2.81
CA LEU A 231 -10.04 -10.93 -2.02
C LEU A 231 -9.81 -11.30 -0.56
N GLY A 232 -9.86 -10.34 0.34
CA GLY A 232 -9.85 -10.65 1.75
C GLY A 232 -10.51 -9.58 2.58
N TRP A 233 -11.01 -10.01 3.72
CA TRP A 233 -11.73 -9.18 4.67
C TRP A 233 -11.34 -9.59 6.08
N LEU A 234 -11.09 -8.60 6.92
CA LEU A 234 -10.74 -8.76 8.32
C LEU A 234 -11.63 -7.86 9.16
N ARG A 235 -12.14 -8.41 10.26
CA ARG A 235 -12.95 -7.69 11.23
C ARG A 235 -12.35 -7.82 12.62
N ARG A 236 -12.51 -6.75 13.39
CA ARG A 236 -12.26 -6.75 14.83
C ARG A 236 -13.34 -7.58 15.55
N ILE A 237 -12.92 -8.60 16.27
CA ILE A 237 -13.81 -9.51 17.03
C ILE A 237 -13.81 -9.25 18.55
N GLY A 238 -12.94 -8.37 19.04
CA GLY A 238 -12.89 -8.04 20.46
C GLY A 238 -11.60 -7.35 20.87
N GLY A 239 -11.39 -7.18 22.16
CA GLY A 239 -10.12 -6.71 22.71
C GLY A 239 -10.16 -6.43 24.21
N ALA A 240 -8.99 -6.52 24.84
CA ALA A 240 -8.77 -6.18 26.24
C ALA A 240 -7.67 -5.10 26.32
N GLY A 241 -8.02 -3.92 26.85
CA GLY A 241 -7.12 -2.78 26.90
C GLY A 241 -6.61 -2.38 25.50
N ARG A 242 -5.31 -2.54 25.25
CA ARG A 242 -4.65 -2.19 23.98
C ARG A 242 -4.58 -3.35 22.99
N VAL A 243 -4.94 -4.57 23.41
CA VAL A 243 -4.92 -5.77 22.58
C VAL A 243 -6.26 -5.91 21.85
N VAL A 244 -6.20 -6.14 20.55
CA VAL A 244 -7.35 -6.30 19.66
C VAL A 244 -7.26 -7.64 18.96
N GLY A 245 -8.34 -8.43 19.00
CA GLY A 245 -8.48 -9.66 18.23
C GLY A 245 -9.07 -9.38 16.86
N LEU A 246 -8.56 -10.07 15.84
CA LEU A 246 -8.96 -9.98 14.45
C LEU A 246 -9.35 -11.37 13.94
N ALA A 247 -10.42 -11.43 13.14
CA ALA A 247 -10.78 -12.62 12.39
C ALA A 247 -11.25 -12.23 10.98
N GLY A 248 -11.10 -13.12 10.03
CA GLY A 248 -11.42 -12.82 8.65
C GLY A 248 -11.39 -14.02 7.72
N LEU A 249 -11.60 -13.71 6.45
CA LEU A 249 -11.60 -14.67 5.36
C LEU A 249 -10.79 -14.10 4.20
N SER A 250 -10.17 -14.98 3.43
CA SER A 250 -9.50 -14.64 2.19
C SER A 250 -9.76 -15.67 1.12
N TYR A 251 -9.72 -15.20 -0.12
CA TYR A 251 -9.77 -15.97 -1.33
C TYR A 251 -8.58 -15.55 -2.19
N VAL A 252 -7.78 -16.52 -2.63
CA VAL A 252 -6.58 -16.30 -3.43
C VAL A 252 -6.63 -17.23 -4.61
N GLY A 253 -6.54 -16.70 -5.82
CA GLY A 253 -6.44 -17.48 -7.04
C GLY A 253 -5.26 -17.06 -7.89
N SER A 254 -4.61 -18.03 -8.50
CA SER A 254 -3.54 -17.80 -9.46
C SER A 254 -3.66 -18.76 -10.63
N GLU A 255 -3.32 -18.28 -11.82
CA GLU A 255 -3.19 -19.08 -13.02
C GLU A 255 -1.83 -18.77 -13.63
N THR A 256 -1.06 -19.80 -13.96
CA THR A 256 0.22 -19.66 -14.64
C THR A 256 0.21 -20.52 -15.90
N ASN A 257 0.47 -19.87 -17.04
CA ASN A 257 0.58 -20.47 -18.35
C ASN A 257 1.99 -20.22 -18.88
N ALA A 258 2.82 -21.24 -18.92
CA ALA A 258 4.13 -21.16 -19.54
C ALA A 258 4.00 -21.47 -21.04
N GLY A 259 4.79 -20.75 -21.85
CA GLY A 259 4.87 -20.98 -23.29
C GLY A 259 5.70 -22.22 -23.62
N GLU A 260 5.49 -22.76 -24.82
CA GLU A 260 6.19 -23.96 -25.28
C GLU A 260 7.59 -23.66 -25.80
N ALA A 261 7.82 -22.44 -26.30
CA ALA A 261 9.10 -22.02 -26.85
C ALA A 261 10.08 -21.57 -25.76
N ILE A 262 11.28 -22.12 -25.81
CA ILE A 262 12.40 -21.71 -24.97
C ILE A 262 13.28 -20.77 -25.80
N VAL A 263 13.67 -19.67 -25.17
CA VAL A 263 14.48 -18.64 -25.81
C VAL A 263 15.66 -18.28 -24.93
N ARG A 264 16.80 -17.97 -25.53
CA ARG A 264 17.92 -17.35 -24.82
C ARG A 264 17.78 -15.83 -24.89
N ILE A 265 17.91 -15.18 -23.74
CA ILE A 265 17.90 -13.72 -23.62
C ILE A 265 19.33 -13.24 -23.90
N THR A 266 19.53 -12.49 -24.97
CA THR A 266 20.84 -11.98 -25.39
C THR A 266 20.78 -10.46 -25.63
N ASP A 267 21.93 -9.79 -25.63
CA ASP A 267 21.99 -8.36 -25.95
C ASP A 267 21.55 -8.03 -27.39
N ALA A 268 21.42 -9.03 -28.26
CA ALA A 268 20.94 -8.89 -29.64
C ALA A 268 19.45 -9.25 -29.81
N GLY A 269 18.77 -9.76 -28.77
CA GLY A 269 17.35 -10.13 -28.82
C GLY A 269 17.05 -11.49 -28.20
N LEU A 270 15.86 -12.02 -28.50
CA LEU A 270 15.45 -13.37 -28.12
C LEU A 270 15.90 -14.34 -29.21
N VAL A 271 16.77 -15.29 -28.85
CA VAL A 271 17.25 -16.32 -29.77
C VAL A 271 16.55 -17.64 -29.43
N PRO A 272 15.79 -18.26 -30.35
CA PRO A 272 15.22 -19.58 -30.12
C PRO A 272 16.32 -20.58 -29.77
N THR A 273 16.07 -21.48 -28.82
CA THR A 273 16.92 -22.66 -28.64
C THR A 273 16.36 -23.83 -29.44
N THR A 274 17.25 -24.69 -29.94
CA THR A 274 16.90 -25.96 -30.59
C THR A 274 16.68 -27.09 -29.58
N ASP A 275 16.76 -26.79 -28.29
CA ASP A 275 16.66 -27.76 -27.22
C ASP A 275 15.20 -28.20 -27.00
N ALA A 276 14.87 -29.36 -27.57
CA ALA A 276 13.56 -29.99 -27.45
C ALA A 276 13.30 -30.64 -26.09
N THR A 277 14.32 -30.83 -25.24
CA THR A 277 14.18 -31.59 -23.97
C THR A 277 13.29 -30.91 -22.94
N LEU A 278 13.23 -29.58 -22.99
CA LEU A 278 12.41 -28.77 -22.10
C LEU A 278 11.15 -28.20 -22.80
N ALA A 279 11.02 -28.35 -24.11
CA ALA A 279 9.85 -27.90 -24.85
C ALA A 279 8.59 -28.64 -24.34
N GLY A 280 7.54 -27.89 -24.00
CA GLY A 280 6.28 -28.46 -23.51
C GLY A 280 6.30 -29.00 -22.06
N THR A 281 7.42 -28.93 -21.35
CA THR A 281 7.50 -29.40 -19.93
C THR A 281 6.82 -28.45 -18.95
N ALA A 282 6.59 -27.20 -19.36
CA ALA A 282 6.05 -26.18 -18.48
C ALA A 282 4.52 -26.24 -18.43
N ALA A 283 3.99 -26.87 -17.39
CA ALA A 283 2.56 -27.11 -17.24
C ALA A 283 1.76 -25.83 -16.94
N ARG A 284 0.53 -25.78 -17.48
CA ARG A 284 -0.52 -24.86 -17.02
C ARG A 284 -0.90 -25.22 -15.60
N THR A 285 -0.79 -24.28 -14.68
CA THR A 285 -1.19 -24.46 -13.28
C THR A 285 -2.27 -23.45 -12.91
N SER A 286 -3.31 -23.91 -12.22
CA SER A 286 -4.35 -23.06 -11.67
C SER A 286 -4.59 -23.47 -10.23
N THR A 287 -4.51 -22.52 -9.31
CA THR A 287 -4.74 -22.74 -7.89
C THR A 287 -5.73 -21.73 -7.37
N ARG A 288 -6.61 -22.16 -6.49
CA ARG A 288 -7.63 -21.31 -5.85
C ARG A 288 -7.75 -21.77 -4.42
N HIS A 289 -7.64 -20.88 -3.45
CA HIS A 289 -7.75 -21.20 -2.03
C HIS A 289 -8.79 -20.31 -1.38
N ALA A 290 -9.52 -20.85 -0.42
CA ALA A 290 -10.24 -20.07 0.58
C ALA A 290 -9.58 -20.33 1.94
N ALA A 291 -9.23 -19.26 2.66
CA ALA A 291 -8.54 -19.36 3.93
C ALA A 291 -9.21 -18.50 5.01
N ALA A 292 -9.29 -19.06 6.21
CA ALA A 292 -9.62 -18.29 7.41
C ALA A 292 -8.39 -17.52 7.87
N ILE A 293 -8.59 -16.32 8.41
CA ILE A 293 -7.53 -15.49 8.99
C ILE A 293 -7.86 -15.25 10.46
N LEU A 294 -6.86 -15.39 11.31
CA LEU A 294 -6.90 -14.99 12.71
C LEU A 294 -5.72 -14.08 13.01
N GLY A 295 -5.92 -13.12 13.90
CA GLY A 295 -4.85 -12.21 14.27
C GLY A 295 -5.04 -11.54 15.61
N VAL A 296 -3.94 -11.01 16.11
CA VAL A 296 -3.90 -10.20 17.32
C VAL A 296 -3.05 -8.97 17.05
N ARG A 297 -3.48 -7.82 17.58
CA ARG A 297 -2.81 -6.54 17.41
C ARG A 297 -2.76 -5.80 18.74
N ALA A 298 -1.56 -5.43 19.16
CA ALA A 298 -1.30 -4.64 20.35
C ALA A 298 -0.38 -3.47 19.98
N LEU A 299 -0.92 -2.52 19.21
CA LEU A 299 -0.16 -1.40 18.66
C LEU A 299 -0.51 -0.06 19.34
N GLY A 300 0.53 0.64 19.78
CA GLY A 300 0.53 2.08 20.04
C GLY A 300 1.23 2.81 18.90
N PHE A 301 1.09 4.14 18.86
CA PHE A 301 1.70 4.95 17.81
C PHE A 301 2.29 6.20 18.40
N VAL A 302 3.40 6.65 17.83
CA VAL A 302 4.01 7.92 18.19
C VAL A 302 4.33 8.69 16.91
N PRO A 303 3.98 9.99 16.86
CA PRO A 303 4.35 10.83 15.73
C PRO A 303 5.86 11.07 15.73
N VAL A 304 6.47 10.92 14.57
CA VAL A 304 7.89 11.15 14.30
C VAL A 304 8.04 11.95 13.02
N THR A 305 9.19 12.59 12.86
CA THR A 305 9.54 13.38 11.68
C THR A 305 10.94 12.96 11.25
N GLY A 306 11.18 12.83 9.94
CA GLY A 306 12.53 12.60 9.42
C GLY A 306 12.99 11.14 9.41
N PHE A 307 12.12 10.15 9.63
CA PHE A 307 12.48 8.74 9.47
C PHE A 307 12.33 8.27 8.01
N ASP A 308 11.10 8.25 7.49
CA ASP A 308 10.80 7.77 6.13
C ASP A 308 10.30 8.90 5.23
N ALA A 309 9.57 9.88 5.80
CA ALA A 309 9.27 11.13 5.13
C ALA A 309 10.29 12.22 5.49
N LEU A 310 10.60 13.01 4.48
CA LEU A 310 11.59 14.08 4.52
C LEU A 310 11.15 15.26 5.35
N ARG A 311 9.84 15.52 5.32
CA ARG A 311 9.18 16.66 5.96
C ARG A 311 7.92 16.23 6.69
N ALA A 312 7.24 15.18 6.21
CA ALA A 312 6.00 14.75 6.82
C ALA A 312 6.15 14.19 8.24
N SER A 313 5.21 14.58 9.10
CA SER A 313 4.96 13.87 10.35
C SER A 313 4.29 12.54 10.05
N GLN A 314 4.91 11.46 10.51
CA GLN A 314 4.43 10.09 10.34
C GLN A 314 4.19 9.45 11.69
N ASP A 315 3.19 8.58 11.79
CA ASP A 315 2.98 7.77 12.98
C ASP A 315 3.68 6.43 12.84
N VAL A 316 4.66 6.14 13.70
CA VAL A 316 5.32 4.83 13.76
C VAL A 316 4.65 3.93 14.80
N ALA A 317 4.38 2.69 14.40
CA ALA A 317 3.68 1.72 15.25
C ALA A 317 4.64 1.04 16.24
N ARG A 318 4.36 1.13 17.54
CA ARG A 318 5.07 0.43 18.61
C ARG A 318 4.23 -0.73 19.13
N GLY A 319 4.85 -1.86 19.43
CA GLY A 319 4.18 -3.08 19.88
C GLY A 319 4.22 -4.17 18.83
N ILE A 320 3.22 -5.07 18.87
CA ILE A 320 3.22 -6.31 18.08
C ILE A 320 1.91 -6.46 17.32
N GLU A 321 1.99 -6.98 16.10
CA GLU A 321 0.87 -7.52 15.35
C GLU A 321 1.25 -8.88 14.79
N ALA A 322 0.40 -9.88 14.98
CA ALA A 322 0.59 -11.22 14.44
C ALA A 322 -0.69 -11.68 13.76
N THR A 323 -0.55 -12.29 12.58
CA THR A 323 -1.65 -12.87 11.82
C THR A 323 -1.25 -14.24 11.31
N VAL A 324 -2.21 -15.15 11.29
CA VAL A 324 -2.09 -16.48 10.68
C VAL A 324 -3.27 -16.69 9.76
N MET A 325 -3.04 -17.37 8.64
CA MET A 325 -4.09 -17.76 7.71
C MET A 325 -3.90 -19.20 7.27
N GLY A 326 -5.01 -19.89 7.02
CA GLY A 326 -4.97 -21.27 6.56
C GLY A 326 -6.26 -21.68 5.87
N GLY A 327 -6.15 -22.47 4.81
CA GLY A 327 -7.32 -23.11 4.22
C GLY A 327 -7.07 -23.89 2.93
N PRO A 328 -8.06 -24.70 2.54
CA PRO A 328 -7.90 -25.69 1.48
C PRO A 328 -7.89 -25.06 0.08
N SER A 329 -7.34 -25.80 -0.87
CA SER A 329 -7.58 -25.56 -2.28
C SER A 329 -9.04 -25.86 -2.66
N LEU A 330 -9.57 -25.05 -3.58
CA LEU A 330 -10.90 -25.15 -4.16
C LEU A 330 -10.88 -25.82 -5.55
N THR A 331 -9.69 -26.17 -6.07
CA THR A 331 -9.57 -26.90 -7.34
C THR A 331 -9.82 -28.39 -7.13
N ARG A 332 -10.55 -29.04 -8.05
CA ARG A 332 -10.83 -30.49 -7.99
C ARG A 332 -9.53 -31.29 -7.88
N GLY A 333 -9.47 -32.22 -6.92
CA GLY A 333 -8.28 -33.02 -6.59
C GLY A 333 -7.35 -32.41 -5.52
N GLY A 334 -7.77 -31.31 -4.86
CA GLY A 334 -6.91 -30.51 -4.00
C GLY A 334 -6.62 -31.09 -2.61
N GLU A 335 -5.53 -31.83 -2.48
CA GLU A 335 -4.84 -32.12 -1.22
C GLU A 335 -3.91 -30.98 -0.76
N ASP A 336 -4.00 -29.83 -1.43
CA ASP A 336 -3.16 -28.66 -1.20
C ASP A 336 -3.77 -27.68 -0.19
N LEU A 337 -3.01 -27.38 0.86
CA LEU A 337 -3.36 -26.44 1.92
C LEU A 337 -2.49 -25.18 1.81
N LEU A 338 -3.14 -24.02 1.73
CA LEU A 338 -2.47 -22.74 1.87
C LEU A 338 -2.27 -22.44 3.36
N LEU A 339 -1.05 -22.08 3.75
CA LEU A 339 -0.72 -21.56 5.07
C LEU A 339 0.03 -20.24 4.92
N GLY A 340 -0.25 -19.30 5.82
CA GLY A 340 0.48 -18.04 5.87
C GLY A 340 0.57 -17.51 7.29
N ALA A 341 1.64 -16.79 7.57
CA ALA A 341 1.84 -16.08 8.82
C ALA A 341 2.49 -14.72 8.54
N GLY A 342 2.09 -13.71 9.31
CA GLY A 342 2.66 -12.38 9.31
C GLY A 342 2.95 -11.92 10.73
N LEU A 343 4.12 -11.30 10.92
CA LEU A 343 4.55 -10.73 12.19
C LEU A 343 5.11 -9.32 11.95
N TYR A 344 4.66 -8.39 12.78
CA TYR A 344 5.25 -7.07 12.96
C TYR A 344 5.61 -6.90 14.43
N ALA A 345 6.81 -6.39 14.69
CA ALA A 345 7.20 -5.90 16.00
C ALA A 345 7.95 -4.58 15.84
N GLY A 346 7.59 -3.55 16.61
CA GLY A 346 8.21 -2.23 16.55
C GLY A 346 8.48 -1.67 17.94
N ALA A 347 9.65 -1.06 18.13
CA ALA A 347 10.04 -0.42 19.37
C ALA A 347 10.92 0.80 19.11
N GLY A 348 10.81 1.83 19.95
CA GLY A 348 11.65 3.02 19.83
C GLY A 348 11.06 4.26 20.49
N SER A 349 11.66 5.41 20.17
CA SER A 349 11.34 6.76 20.63
C SER A 349 10.98 7.68 19.45
N THR A 350 11.00 8.99 19.66
CA THR A 350 10.90 9.98 18.56
C THR A 350 12.22 10.20 17.83
N GLY A 351 13.36 9.82 18.43
CA GLY A 351 14.70 10.00 17.85
C GLY A 351 15.32 8.71 17.29
N SER A 352 14.80 7.54 17.66
CA SER A 352 15.31 6.24 17.20
C SER A 352 14.22 5.19 17.15
N PHE A 353 14.26 4.28 16.17
CA PHE A 353 13.22 3.26 16.01
C PHE A 353 13.74 2.02 15.29
N VAL A 354 13.26 0.85 15.73
CA VAL A 354 13.57 -0.44 15.12
C VAL A 354 12.27 -1.20 14.82
N THR A 355 12.21 -1.82 13.65
CA THR A 355 11.11 -2.71 13.26
C THR A 355 11.60 -4.04 12.78
N LEU A 356 10.92 -5.09 13.22
CA LEU A 356 10.98 -6.42 12.63
C LEU A 356 9.68 -6.68 11.87
N ARG A 357 9.82 -7.12 10.63
CA ARG A 357 8.71 -7.63 9.80
C ARG A 357 9.10 -8.99 9.28
N ALA A 358 8.30 -10.00 9.61
CA ALA A 358 8.50 -11.35 9.11
C ALA A 358 7.21 -11.85 8.46
N ARG A 359 7.37 -12.62 7.39
CA ARG A 359 6.25 -13.16 6.64
C ARG A 359 6.62 -14.52 6.07
N ALA A 360 5.75 -15.49 6.29
CA ALA A 360 5.90 -16.84 5.76
C ALA A 360 4.64 -17.20 4.99
N GLU A 361 4.81 -17.83 3.84
CA GLU A 361 3.74 -18.46 3.06
C GLU A 361 4.23 -19.85 2.69
N GLY A 362 3.35 -20.83 2.87
CA GLY A 362 3.63 -22.22 2.60
C GLY A 362 2.44 -22.88 1.91
N ARG A 363 2.74 -23.90 1.12
CA ARG A 363 1.77 -24.83 0.56
C ARG A 363 2.14 -26.22 1.02
N ALA A 364 1.16 -26.96 1.52
CA ALA A 364 1.35 -28.34 1.92
C ALA A 364 0.46 -29.21 1.05
N VAL A 365 1.08 -30.10 0.27
CA VAL A 365 0.38 -31.14 -0.48
C VAL A 365 0.35 -32.36 0.43
N ARG A 366 -0.84 -32.84 0.82
CA ARG A 366 -0.93 -34.18 1.42
C ARG A 366 -0.58 -35.19 0.32
N SER A 367 0.20 -36.20 0.68
CA SER A 367 0.76 -37.24 -0.20
C SER A 367 0.19 -38.59 0.14
#